data_AF-A0A1X1MHE6-F1
#
_entry.id   AF-A0A1X1MHE6-F1
#
_cell.length_a   1.000
_cell.length_b   1.000
_cell.length_c   1.000
_cell.angle_alpha   90.00
_cell.angle_beta   90.00
_cell.angle_gamma   90.00
#
_symmetry.space_group_name_H-M   'P 1'
#
loop_
_entity.id
_entity.type
_entity.pdbx_description
1 polymer ?
#
loop_
_entity_poly.entity_id
_entity_poly.type
_entity_poly.pdbx_seq_one_letter_code
_entity_poly.pdbx_strand_id
1 'polypeptide(L)'
;MRMRRSRNGHRLPRKRFLRIRRCAPPDTRSLRERARDVFLDARDALRIVLEDEIEAATRAECPAASWLEVEVYTDELGEARARLLAVLTDDGTVSDDLDAVAESISELLDEWATTANVDSTEIVFRQLPAHH
;
A
#
# COMPACT_ATOMS: atom_id res chain seq x y z
N MET A 1 44.32 -58.87 -46.14
CA MET A 1 44.52 -59.40 -44.76
C MET A 1 44.13 -58.31 -43.76
N ARG A 2 43.16 -58.62 -42.88
CA ARG A 2 42.73 -58.00 -41.60
C ARG A 2 42.76 -56.47 -41.36
N MET A 3 41.58 -56.00 -40.95
CA MET A 3 41.21 -54.73 -40.31
C MET A 3 42.05 -54.34 -39.09
N ARG A 4 42.16 -53.01 -38.82
CA ARG A 4 41.92 -52.41 -37.49
C ARG A 4 41.64 -50.89 -37.59
N ARG A 5 40.69 -50.45 -36.75
CA ARG A 5 40.03 -49.14 -36.66
C ARG A 5 40.92 -48.09 -35.95
N SER A 6 40.70 -46.80 -36.21
CA SER A 6 40.43 -45.86 -35.10
C SER A 6 39.73 -44.59 -35.58
N ARG A 7 38.79 -44.14 -34.74
CA ARG A 7 37.91 -42.97 -34.84
C ARG A 7 38.72 -41.69 -34.65
N ASN A 8 38.28 -40.58 -35.27
CA ASN A 8 37.96 -39.38 -34.52
C ASN A 8 37.05 -38.46 -35.32
N GLY A 9 35.83 -38.29 -34.80
CA GLY A 9 34.81 -37.44 -35.37
C GLY A 9 35.03 -35.99 -34.95
N HIS A 10 35.11 -35.10 -35.92
CA HIS A 10 35.01 -33.66 -35.68
C HIS A 10 33.54 -33.27 -35.66
N ARG A 11 32.94 -33.30 -34.46
CA ARG A 11 31.67 -32.63 -34.18
C ARG A 11 31.91 -31.12 -34.20
N LEU A 12 31.36 -30.43 -35.19
CA LEU A 12 31.29 -28.98 -35.23
C LEU A 12 30.47 -28.46 -34.04
N PRO A 13 30.89 -27.38 -33.36
CA PRO A 13 30.20 -26.89 -32.17
C PRO A 13 28.87 -26.24 -32.54
N ARG A 14 27.81 -26.68 -31.84
CA ARG A 14 26.48 -26.07 -31.83
C ARG A 14 26.59 -24.56 -31.58
N LYS A 15 26.07 -23.75 -32.49
CA LYS A 15 25.80 -22.31 -32.30
C LYS A 15 24.93 -22.15 -31.03
N ARG A 16 25.55 -21.70 -29.94
CA ARG A 16 24.83 -21.27 -28.74
C ARG A 16 24.14 -19.95 -29.07
N PHE A 17 22.81 -19.96 -29.03
CA PHE A 17 22.01 -18.75 -28.99
C PHE A 17 22.48 -17.92 -27.79
N LEU A 18 23.09 -16.77 -28.05
CA LEU A 18 23.26 -15.74 -27.03
C LEU A 18 21.86 -15.22 -26.70
N ARG A 19 21.24 -15.79 -25.67
CA ARG A 19 20.12 -15.15 -24.99
C ARG A 19 20.65 -13.82 -24.49
N ILE A 20 20.32 -12.75 -25.20
CA ILE A 20 20.46 -11.38 -24.72
C ILE A 20 19.58 -11.33 -23.46
N ARG A 21 20.21 -11.52 -22.29
CA ARG A 21 19.60 -11.15 -21.02
C ARG A 21 19.34 -9.66 -21.16
N ARG A 22 18.07 -9.27 -21.25
CA ARG A 22 17.65 -7.89 -21.04
C ARG A 22 18.07 -7.54 -19.62
N CYS A 23 19.28 -7.01 -19.46
CA CYS A 23 19.68 -6.36 -18.23
C CYS A 23 18.75 -5.18 -18.07
N ALA A 24 18.00 -5.15 -16.96
CA ALA A 24 17.38 -3.91 -16.53
C ALA A 24 18.48 -2.84 -16.48
N PRO A 25 18.20 -1.59 -16.91
CA PRO A 25 19.18 -0.52 -16.81
C PRO A 25 19.68 -0.44 -15.36
N PRO A 26 21.00 -0.24 -15.16
CA PRO A 26 21.56 -0.15 -13.83
C PRO A 26 20.85 0.98 -13.09
N ASP A 27 20.39 0.70 -11.88
CA ASP A 27 19.77 1.70 -11.02
C ASP A 27 20.81 2.78 -10.71
N THR A 28 20.61 3.97 -11.29
CA THR A 28 21.53 5.12 -11.14
C THR A 28 21.25 5.90 -9.87
N ARG A 29 20.26 5.49 -9.06
CA ARG A 29 19.90 6.16 -7.81
C ARG A 29 20.99 6.02 -6.75
N SER A 30 21.22 7.12 -6.04
CA SER A 30 22.06 7.13 -4.84
C SER A 30 21.50 6.18 -3.77
N LEU A 31 22.34 5.77 -2.83
CA LEU A 31 21.88 4.96 -1.68
C LEU A 31 20.81 5.69 -0.86
N ARG A 32 20.92 7.02 -0.76
CA ARG A 32 19.94 7.85 -0.05
C ARG A 32 18.56 7.83 -0.72
N GLU A 33 18.52 7.93 -2.05
CA GLU A 33 17.25 7.88 -2.80
C GLU A 33 16.60 6.51 -2.64
N ARG A 34 17.36 5.42 -2.75
CA ARG A 34 16.83 4.07 -2.52
C ARG A 34 16.27 3.88 -1.12
N ALA A 35 16.95 4.39 -0.10
CA ALA A 35 16.44 4.31 1.27
C ALA A 35 15.14 5.11 1.45
N ARG A 36 15.03 6.27 0.79
CA ARG A 36 13.80 7.08 0.80
C ARG A 36 12.64 6.35 0.13
N ASP A 37 12.88 5.72 -1.02
CA ASP A 37 11.84 4.99 -1.74
C ASP A 37 11.31 3.83 -0.88
N VAL A 38 12.20 3.03 -0.27
CA VAL A 38 11.81 1.94 0.63
C VAL A 38 11.01 2.44 1.83
N PHE A 39 11.39 3.58 2.40
CA PHE A 39 10.65 4.20 3.50
C PHE A 39 9.24 4.62 3.08
N LEU A 40 9.11 5.25 1.90
CA LEU A 40 7.81 5.67 1.37
C LEU A 40 6.92 4.46 1.06
N ASP A 41 7.48 3.41 0.45
CA ASP A 41 6.76 2.16 0.19
C ASP A 41 6.25 1.52 1.50
N ALA A 42 7.08 1.50 2.55
CA ALA A 42 6.69 0.97 3.85
C ALA A 42 5.62 1.82 4.54
N ARG A 43 5.74 3.16 4.46
CA ARG A 43 4.73 4.10 4.97
C ARG A 43 3.40 3.90 4.26
N ASP A 44 3.41 3.81 2.94
CA ASP A 44 2.20 3.64 2.14
C ASP A 44 1.55 2.26 2.39
N ALA A 45 2.37 1.22 2.60
CA ALA A 45 1.87 -0.10 3.01
C ALA A 45 1.20 -0.07 4.40
N LEU A 46 1.80 0.61 5.38
CA LEU A 46 1.19 0.79 6.70
C LEU A 46 -0.12 1.57 6.62
N ARG A 47 -0.13 2.67 5.84
CA ARG A 47 -1.33 3.48 5.60
C ARG A 47 -2.50 2.64 5.10
N ILE A 48 -2.27 1.76 4.12
CA ILE A 48 -3.32 0.88 3.56
C ILE A 48 -3.90 -0.05 4.63
N VAL A 49 -3.06 -0.61 5.50
CA VAL A 49 -3.51 -1.50 6.59
C VAL A 49 -4.36 -0.72 7.59
N LEU A 50 -3.93 0.47 7.98
CA LEU A 50 -4.67 1.33 8.90
C LEU A 50 -6.01 1.76 8.31
N GLU A 51 -6.05 2.14 7.02
CA GLU A 51 -7.31 2.49 6.34
C GLU A 51 -8.29 1.29 6.30
N ASP A 52 -7.79 0.07 6.10
CA ASP A 52 -8.60 -1.16 6.15
C ASP A 52 -9.14 -1.45 7.57
N GLU A 53 -8.32 -1.25 8.60
CA GLU A 53 -8.75 -1.43 9.99
C GLU A 53 -9.75 -0.35 10.43
N ILE A 54 -9.54 0.90 10.04
CA ILE A 54 -10.45 2.01 10.26
C ILE A 54 -11.79 1.75 9.56
N GLU A 55 -11.77 1.28 8.31
CA GLU A 55 -12.97 0.89 7.57
C GLU A 55 -13.75 -0.20 8.31
N ALA A 56 -13.07 -1.26 8.77
CA ALA A 56 -13.68 -2.38 9.46
C ALA A 56 -14.32 -1.95 10.80
N ALA A 57 -13.60 -1.15 11.60
CA ALA A 57 -14.10 -0.63 12.87
C ALA A 57 -15.26 0.35 12.67
N THR A 58 -15.14 1.26 11.69
CA THR A 58 -16.22 2.22 11.38
C THR A 58 -17.49 1.49 10.96
N ARG A 59 -17.40 0.47 10.11
CA ARG A 59 -18.59 -0.27 9.65
C ARG A 59 -19.21 -1.19 10.68
N ALA A 60 -18.48 -1.51 11.76
CA ALA A 60 -19.06 -2.23 12.89
C ALA A 60 -20.12 -1.37 13.60
N GLU A 61 -19.87 -0.06 13.71
CA GLU A 61 -20.78 0.90 14.33
C GLU A 61 -21.75 1.52 13.32
N CYS A 62 -21.27 1.88 12.12
CA CYS A 62 -22.04 2.51 11.06
C CYS A 62 -21.90 1.73 9.73
N PRO A 63 -22.72 0.69 9.49
CA PRO A 63 -22.58 -0.20 8.32
C PRO A 63 -22.72 0.49 6.96
N ALA A 64 -23.43 1.62 6.91
CA ALA A 64 -23.64 2.41 5.70
C ALA A 64 -22.49 3.40 5.41
N ALA A 65 -21.49 3.50 6.30
CA ALA A 65 -20.36 4.40 6.12
C ALA A 65 -19.56 4.04 4.86
N SER A 66 -19.16 5.09 4.15
CA SER A 66 -18.53 5.01 2.84
C SER A 66 -17.26 5.87 2.72
N TRP A 67 -17.17 6.96 3.48
CA TRP A 67 -15.91 7.65 3.72
C TRP A 67 -15.97 8.44 5.02
N LEU A 68 -14.80 8.84 5.50
CA LEU A 68 -14.63 9.70 6.68
C LEU A 68 -14.02 11.03 6.24
N GLU A 69 -14.48 12.13 6.84
CA GLU A 69 -13.73 13.38 6.86
C GLU A 69 -12.88 13.42 8.12
N VAL A 70 -11.59 13.69 7.95
CA VAL A 70 -10.60 13.68 9.03
C VAL A 70 -9.73 14.94 8.95
N GLU A 71 -9.30 15.42 10.12
CA GLU A 71 -8.31 16.48 10.24
C GLU A 71 -7.02 15.91 10.81
N VAL A 72 -5.90 16.12 10.11
CA VAL A 72 -4.56 15.83 10.63
C VAL A 72 -3.99 17.09 11.25
N TYR A 73 -3.54 17.01 12.49
CA TYR A 73 -2.92 18.12 13.20
C TYR A 73 -1.67 17.67 13.96
N THR A 74 -0.89 18.64 14.40
CA THR A 74 0.25 18.41 15.27
C THR A 74 -0.14 18.86 16.68
N ASP A 75 0.00 17.97 17.66
CA ASP A 75 -0.30 18.31 19.05
C ASP A 75 0.78 19.18 19.71
N GLU A 76 0.58 19.49 20.99
CA GLU A 76 1.50 20.32 21.77
C GLU A 76 2.91 19.70 21.94
N LEU A 77 3.04 18.39 21.73
CA LEU A 77 4.31 17.66 21.81
C LEU A 77 5.00 17.53 20.45
N GLY A 78 4.37 17.98 19.37
CA GLY A 78 4.89 17.81 18.02
C GLY A 78 4.51 16.47 17.38
N GLU A 79 3.61 15.70 17.99
CA GLU A 79 3.17 14.41 17.46
C GLU A 79 2.03 14.61 16.46
N ALA A 80 2.05 13.81 15.39
CA ALA A 80 0.96 13.78 14.43
C ALA A 80 -0.25 13.09 15.07
N ARG A 81 -1.40 13.75 15.02
CA ARG A 81 -2.68 13.27 15.53
C ARG A 81 -3.73 13.45 14.45
N ALA A 82 -4.81 12.67 14.52
CA ALA A 82 -5.95 12.89 13.65
C ALA A 82 -7.26 12.89 14.42
N ARG A 83 -8.19 13.70 13.94
CA ARG A 83 -9.53 13.83 14.50
C ARG A 83 -10.57 13.52 13.43
N LEU A 84 -11.57 12.73 13.81
CA LEU A 84 -12.75 12.50 12.99
C LEU A 84 -13.65 13.75 12.97
N LEU A 85 -14.02 14.21 11.78
CA LEU A 85 -14.92 15.34 11.57
C LEU A 85 -16.32 14.90 11.19
N ALA A 86 -16.43 13.90 10.30
CA ALA A 86 -17.70 13.37 9.84
C ALA A 86 -17.57 11.91 9.40
N VAL A 87 -18.65 11.16 9.56
CA VAL A 87 -18.87 9.83 8.97
C VAL A 87 -19.90 9.99 7.88
N LEU A 88 -19.58 9.65 6.64
CA LEU A 88 -20.42 9.92 5.47
C LEU A 88 -20.86 8.64 4.78
N THR A 89 -22.12 8.60 4.36
CA THR A 89 -22.71 7.49 3.61
C THR A 89 -22.80 7.83 2.11
N ASP A 90 -23.12 6.83 1.28
CA ASP A 90 -23.09 6.94 -0.18
C ASP A 90 -24.08 7.96 -0.78
N ASP A 91 -25.13 8.30 -0.03
CA ASP A 91 -26.10 9.34 -0.37
C ASP A 91 -25.65 10.76 0.03
N GLY A 92 -24.46 10.89 0.63
CA GLY A 92 -23.89 12.14 1.09
C GLY A 92 -24.44 12.62 2.44
N THR A 93 -25.17 11.77 3.18
CA THR A 93 -25.63 12.08 4.53
C THR A 93 -24.52 11.86 5.56
N VAL A 94 -24.47 12.77 6.54
CA VAL A 94 -23.64 12.63 7.74
C VAL A 94 -24.34 11.68 8.69
N SER A 95 -23.64 10.66 9.17
CA SER A 95 -24.16 9.73 10.17
C SER A 95 -24.23 10.37 11.56
N ASP A 96 -25.27 10.02 12.32
CA ASP A 96 -25.42 10.37 13.73
C ASP A 96 -24.49 9.55 14.64
N ASP A 97 -23.84 8.50 14.12
CA ASP A 97 -22.94 7.60 14.87
C ASP A 97 -21.53 8.17 15.12
N LEU A 98 -21.32 9.45 14.83
CA LEU A 98 -20.00 10.11 14.85
C LEU A 98 -19.22 9.87 16.15
N ASP A 99 -19.86 10.04 17.31
CA ASP A 99 -19.19 9.91 18.61
C ASP A 99 -18.75 8.47 18.89
N ALA A 100 -19.61 7.49 18.57
CA ALA A 100 -19.31 6.07 18.76
C ALA A 100 -18.17 5.61 17.83
N VAL A 101 -18.21 6.04 16.57
CA VAL A 101 -17.12 5.79 15.62
C VAL A 101 -15.83 6.45 16.11
N ALA A 102 -15.87 7.74 16.48
CA ALA A 102 -14.70 8.49 16.92
C ALA A 102 -14.00 7.85 18.12
N GLU A 103 -14.76 7.37 19.10
CA GLU A 103 -14.21 6.61 20.23
C GLU A 103 -13.54 5.32 19.76
N SER A 104 -14.22 4.55 18.91
CA SER A 104 -13.75 3.25 18.40
C SER A 104 -12.45 3.33 17.60
N ILE A 105 -12.28 4.38 16.78
CA ILE A 105 -11.14 4.50 15.86
C ILE A 105 -10.07 5.49 16.30
N SER A 106 -10.19 6.11 17.48
CA SER A 106 -9.30 7.19 17.95
C SER A 106 -7.81 6.83 17.89
N GLU A 107 -7.42 5.67 18.40
CA GLU A 107 -6.02 5.19 18.37
C GLU A 107 -5.53 4.93 16.94
N LEU A 108 -6.40 4.36 16.08
CA LEU A 108 -6.09 4.10 14.68
C LEU A 108 -5.92 5.40 13.88
N LEU A 109 -6.72 6.43 14.17
CA LEU A 109 -6.60 7.74 13.56
C LEU A 109 -5.26 8.41 13.92
N ASP A 110 -4.87 8.34 15.18
CA ASP A 110 -3.58 8.87 15.63
C ASP A 110 -2.41 8.14 14.97
N GLU A 111 -2.47 6.83 14.84
CA GLU A 111 -1.44 6.09 14.10
C GLU A 111 -1.45 6.42 12.61
N TRP A 112 -2.64 6.51 11.99
CA TRP A 112 -2.80 6.89 10.58
C TRP A 112 -2.23 8.27 10.30
N ALA A 113 -2.38 9.22 11.23
CA ALA A 113 -1.82 10.57 11.12
C ALA A 113 -0.31 10.60 10.87
N THR A 114 0.43 9.61 11.40
CA THR A 114 1.89 9.48 11.18
C THR A 114 2.24 9.10 9.73
N THR A 115 1.29 8.48 9.02
CA THR A 115 1.43 8.05 7.63
C THR A 115 0.76 9.02 6.64
N ALA A 116 -0.15 9.85 7.14
CA ALA A 116 -0.88 10.82 6.36
C ALA A 116 0.03 11.93 5.81
N ASN A 117 -0.30 12.41 4.60
CA ASN A 117 0.25 13.67 4.12
C ASN A 117 -0.57 14.83 4.71
N VAL A 118 0.01 16.04 4.79
CA VAL A 118 -0.66 17.24 5.32
C VAL A 118 -1.99 17.57 4.64
N ASP A 119 -2.15 17.17 3.38
CA ASP A 119 -3.38 17.39 2.60
C ASP A 119 -4.37 16.21 2.70
N SER A 120 -4.12 15.21 3.56
CA SER A 120 -5.02 14.06 3.71
C SER A 120 -6.20 14.47 4.60
N THR A 121 -7.35 14.73 3.97
CA THR A 121 -8.58 15.16 4.65
C THR A 121 -9.65 14.06 4.70
N GLU A 122 -9.40 12.94 4.04
CA GLU A 122 -10.42 11.90 3.83
C GLU A 122 -9.82 10.49 3.92
N ILE A 123 -10.64 9.55 4.42
CA ILE A 123 -10.39 8.10 4.35
C ILE A 123 -11.57 7.49 3.59
N VAL A 124 -11.30 6.96 2.39
CA VAL A 124 -12.33 6.43 1.49
C VAL A 124 -12.41 4.92 1.64
N PHE A 125 -13.60 4.40 1.93
CA PHE A 125 -13.79 2.97 2.10
C PHE A 125 -13.99 2.26 0.76
N ARG A 126 -13.65 0.98 0.73
CA ARG A 126 -13.90 0.12 -0.43
C ARG A 126 -15.40 -0.04 -0.64
N GLN A 127 -15.86 0.03 -1.89
CA GLN A 127 -17.25 -0.25 -2.21
C GLN A 127 -17.62 -1.66 -1.75
N LEU A 128 -18.69 -1.77 -0.95
CA LEU A 128 -19.26 -3.06 -0.61
C LEU A 128 -19.77 -3.73 -1.90
N PRO A 129 -19.47 -5.02 -2.13
CA PRO A 129 -20.04 -5.73 -3.26
C PRO A 129 -21.57 -5.71 -3.15
N ALA A 130 -22.25 -5.35 -4.24
CA ALA A 130 -23.70 -5.42 -4.30
C ALA A 130 -24.14 -6.86 -4.01
N HIS A 131 -24.82 -7.08 -2.89
CA HIS A 131 -25.44 -8.36 -2.60
C HIS A 131 -26.57 -8.59 -3.61
N HIS A 132 -26.33 -9.48 -4.58
CA HIS A 132 -27.33 -9.98 -5.53
C HIS A 132 -28.14 -11.13 -4.94
#